data_AF-A0A5J4X2S8-F1
#
_entry.id   AF-A0A5J4X2S8-F1
#
_cell.length_a   1.000
_cell.length_b   1.000
_cell.length_c   1.000
_cell.angle_alpha   90.00
_cell.angle_beta   90.00
_cell.angle_gamma   90.00
#
_symmetry.space_group_name_H-M   'P 1'
#
loop_
_entity.id
_entity.type
_entity.pdbx_description
1 polymer ?
#
loop_
_entity_poly.entity_id
_entity_poly.type
_entity_poly.pdbx_seq_one_letter_code
_entity_poly.pdbx_strand_id
1 'polypeptide(L)'
;MATVESSSINSNSNESINVKYETLEKGSSRKYNRKSKTNDKAKALIDQMIREQIIEQSVEQLIDQPSEQLIKQTIFVLLNSEVCIETRLEKQQEAYRLEKLQKQAEQVQNDKVQVEQLLDVLEPIFEQHYQEFQNKTISERVKNANINIVNYTKIGQQQGQKKQVTGNLFDLTLVEDGNLCVIDFDINHELPKEKIDEISQNIIDNMLPINVGLVKTANGGLHAYCNRS
;
A
#
# COMPACT_ATOMS: atom_id res chain seq x y z
N MET A 1 -49.93 -36.17 -12.48
CA MET A 1 -50.82 -36.61 -13.57
C MET A 1 -51.93 -35.55 -13.65
N ALA A 2 -51.95 -34.73 -14.70
CA ALA A 2 -52.88 -34.90 -15.84
C ALA A 2 -54.32 -35.07 -15.33
N THR A 3 -55.23 -34.12 -15.51
CA THR A 3 -55.79 -33.77 -16.83
C THR A 3 -56.51 -32.42 -16.82
N VAL A 4 -56.53 -31.83 -18.01
CA VAL A 4 -57.28 -30.65 -18.47
C VAL A 4 -58.76 -30.98 -18.59
N GLU A 5 -59.65 -30.00 -18.37
CA GLU A 5 -60.87 -29.88 -19.19
C GLU A 5 -61.38 -28.44 -19.24
N SER A 6 -61.67 -28.01 -20.47
CA SER A 6 -62.04 -26.66 -20.91
C SER A 6 -63.48 -26.67 -21.42
N SER A 7 -64.18 -25.53 -21.44
CA SER A 7 -65.17 -25.13 -22.49
C SER A 7 -65.94 -23.89 -22.01
N SER A 8 -66.47 -22.97 -22.82
CA SER A 8 -66.36 -22.65 -24.25
C SER A 8 -67.04 -21.28 -24.43
N ILE A 9 -66.48 -20.38 -25.24
CA ILE A 9 -67.28 -19.37 -25.93
C ILE A 9 -66.98 -19.52 -27.42
N ASN A 10 -68.00 -19.95 -28.15
CA ASN A 10 -68.02 -20.09 -29.60
C ASN A 10 -68.06 -18.71 -30.26
N SER A 11 -67.13 -18.46 -31.17
CA SER A 11 -67.29 -17.47 -32.23
C SER A 11 -67.04 -18.19 -33.55
N ASN A 12 -68.12 -18.35 -34.31
CA ASN A 12 -68.19 -19.03 -35.58
C ASN A 12 -67.50 -18.23 -36.71
N SER A 13 -67.25 -18.98 -37.80
CA SER A 13 -67.04 -18.56 -39.20
C SER A 13 -65.60 -18.25 -39.66
N ASN A 14 -64.86 -19.34 -39.89
CA ASN A 14 -64.40 -19.80 -41.22
C ASN A 14 -64.18 -18.76 -42.32
N GLU A 15 -62.92 -18.33 -42.49
CA GLU A 15 -62.29 -18.21 -43.82
C GLU A 15 -60.86 -18.75 -43.72
N SER A 16 -60.56 -19.76 -44.54
CA SER A 16 -59.31 -20.51 -44.51
C SER A 16 -58.15 -19.70 -45.08
N ILE A 17 -57.41 -18.99 -44.25
CA ILE A 17 -56.13 -18.39 -44.65
C ILE A 17 -55.04 -19.46 -44.44
N ASN A 18 -54.59 -20.07 -45.53
CA ASN A 18 -53.47 -21.02 -45.53
C ASN A 18 -52.16 -20.24 -45.40
N VAL A 19 -51.78 -19.86 -44.18
CA VAL A 19 -50.48 -19.21 -43.88
C VAL A 19 -49.44 -20.30 -43.66
N LYS A 20 -48.46 -20.39 -44.55
CA LYS A 20 -47.30 -21.27 -44.41
C LYS A 20 -46.26 -20.56 -43.53
N TYR A 21 -46.04 -21.05 -42.32
CA TYR A 21 -45.04 -20.52 -41.39
C TYR A 21 -43.68 -21.19 -41.65
N GLU A 22 -42.66 -20.40 -41.97
CA GLU A 22 -41.26 -20.85 -42.05
C GLU A 22 -40.54 -20.34 -40.79
N THR A 23 -40.13 -21.25 -39.91
CA THR A 23 -39.47 -20.92 -38.65
C THR A 23 -37.96 -20.81 -38.91
N LEU A 24 -37.41 -19.60 -38.84
CA LEU A 24 -35.97 -19.39 -38.91
C LEU A 24 -35.33 -19.73 -37.55
N GLU A 25 -34.63 -20.85 -37.47
CA GLU A 25 -33.81 -21.18 -36.29
C GLU A 25 -32.67 -20.16 -36.14
N LYS A 26 -32.44 -19.71 -34.89
CA LYS A 26 -31.34 -18.80 -34.54
C LYS A 26 -30.00 -19.54 -34.73
N GLY A 27 -29.37 -19.34 -35.88
CA GLY A 27 -27.97 -19.69 -36.09
C GLY A 27 -27.02 -18.92 -35.15
N SER A 28 -25.86 -19.51 -34.89
CA SER A 28 -24.79 -18.93 -34.06
C SER A 28 -24.49 -17.46 -34.40
N SER A 29 -24.53 -16.59 -33.40
CA SER A 29 -24.35 -15.15 -33.56
C SER A 29 -22.95 -14.80 -34.06
N ARG A 30 -22.84 -14.28 -35.29
CA ARG A 30 -21.61 -13.63 -35.75
C ARG A 30 -21.41 -12.32 -34.98
N LYS A 31 -20.23 -12.11 -34.40
CA LYS A 31 -19.83 -10.85 -33.75
C LYS A 31 -19.84 -9.73 -34.80
N TYR A 32 -20.87 -8.89 -34.78
CA TYR A 32 -21.00 -7.76 -35.68
C TYR A 32 -20.26 -6.55 -35.09
N ASN A 33 -19.09 -6.22 -35.65
CA ASN A 33 -18.39 -4.98 -35.32
C ASN A 33 -19.06 -3.81 -36.06
N ARG A 34 -20.15 -3.27 -35.48
CA ARG A 34 -20.78 -2.05 -36.01
C ARG A 34 -19.93 -0.84 -35.61
N LYS A 35 -19.13 -0.30 -36.54
CA LYS A 35 -18.52 1.02 -36.37
C LYS A 35 -19.64 2.06 -36.31
N SER A 36 -19.95 2.59 -35.13
CA SER A 36 -20.88 3.70 -34.95
C SER A 36 -20.21 5.02 -35.31
N LYS A 37 -20.04 5.28 -36.61
CA LYS A 37 -19.93 6.67 -37.07
C LYS A 37 -21.36 7.19 -37.23
N THR A 38 -21.94 7.67 -36.13
CA THR A 38 -23.11 8.53 -36.22
C THR A 38 -22.66 9.77 -36.98
N ASN A 39 -23.03 9.89 -38.24
CA ASN A 39 -22.78 11.11 -39.00
C ASN A 39 -23.68 12.17 -38.36
N ASP A 40 -23.11 13.12 -37.61
CA ASP A 40 -23.89 14.13 -36.89
C ASP A 40 -24.88 14.88 -37.80
N LYS A 41 -24.58 14.95 -39.11
CA LYS A 41 -25.51 15.44 -40.15
C LYS A 41 -26.76 14.59 -40.31
N ALA A 42 -26.64 13.26 -40.28
CA ALA A 42 -27.79 12.35 -40.38
C ALA A 42 -28.68 12.44 -39.13
N LYS A 43 -28.08 12.61 -37.95
CA LYS A 43 -28.83 12.85 -36.71
C LYS A 43 -29.55 14.19 -36.75
N ALA A 44 -28.88 15.25 -37.21
CA ALA A 44 -29.47 16.58 -37.35
C ALA A 44 -30.64 16.61 -38.37
N LEU A 45 -30.53 15.89 -39.49
CA LEU A 45 -31.61 15.77 -40.48
C LEU A 45 -32.82 15.02 -39.93
N ILE A 46 -32.61 13.95 -39.16
CA ILE A 46 -33.71 13.22 -38.49
C ILE A 46 -34.39 14.12 -37.44
N ASP A 47 -33.62 14.84 -36.62
CA ASP A 47 -34.17 15.77 -35.65
C ASP A 47 -34.92 16.95 -36.31
N GLN A 48 -34.51 17.38 -37.50
CA GLN A 48 -35.21 18.38 -38.29
C GLN A 48 -36.54 17.84 -38.84
N MET A 49 -36.53 16.65 -39.46
CA MET A 49 -37.77 16.03 -39.97
C MET A 49 -38.79 15.77 -38.86
N ILE A 50 -38.33 15.34 -37.68
CA ILE A 50 -39.21 15.14 -36.52
C ILE A 50 -39.80 16.48 -36.06
N ARG A 51 -39.01 17.56 -36.01
CA ARG A 51 -39.52 18.90 -35.67
C ARG A 51 -40.56 19.40 -36.67
N GLU A 52 -40.29 19.26 -37.97
CA GLU A 52 -41.21 19.69 -39.03
C GLU A 52 -42.52 18.88 -39.01
N GLN A 53 -42.46 17.55 -38.83
CA GLN A 53 -43.66 16.72 -38.68
C GLN A 53 -44.47 17.05 -37.42
N ILE A 54 -43.81 17.35 -36.30
CA ILE A 54 -44.50 17.78 -35.08
C ILE A 54 -45.22 19.12 -35.32
N ILE A 55 -44.59 20.05 -36.04
CA ILE A 55 -45.20 21.35 -36.39
C ILE A 55 -46.39 21.16 -37.34
N GLU A 56 -46.27 20.34 -38.39
CA GLU A 56 -47.38 20.08 -39.32
C GLU A 56 -48.55 19.37 -38.65
N GLN A 57 -48.29 18.34 -37.84
CA GLN A 57 -49.35 17.64 -37.10
C GLN A 57 -50.06 18.52 -36.06
N SER A 58 -49.34 19.49 -35.47
CA SER A 58 -49.93 20.43 -34.51
C SER A 58 -50.71 21.55 -35.20
N VAL A 59 -50.39 21.93 -36.44
CA VAL A 59 -51.18 22.87 -37.24
C VAL A 59 -52.45 22.22 -37.80
N GLU A 60 -52.41 20.94 -38.17
CA GLU A 60 -53.57 20.21 -38.70
C GLU A 60 -54.62 19.84 -37.62
N GLN A 61 -54.19 19.64 -36.37
CA GLN A 61 -55.07 19.44 -35.22
C GLN A 61 -55.74 20.74 -34.71
N LEU A 62 -55.40 21.90 -35.27
CA LEU A 62 -55.71 23.23 -34.70
C LEU A 62 -57.12 23.77 -35.06
N ILE A 63 -57.94 22.98 -35.77
CA ILE A 63 -59.21 23.48 -36.34
C ILE A 63 -60.42 23.26 -35.41
N ASP A 64 -60.35 22.44 -34.34
CA ASP A 64 -61.56 22.07 -33.58
C ASP A 64 -61.46 21.96 -32.03
N GLN A 65 -60.46 22.58 -31.37
CA GLN A 65 -60.39 22.63 -29.89
C GLN A 65 -60.32 24.06 -29.33
N PRO A 66 -60.99 24.36 -28.19
CA PRO A 66 -60.93 25.68 -27.57
C PRO A 66 -59.50 25.98 -27.10
N SER A 67 -58.97 27.12 -27.55
CA SER A 67 -57.57 27.54 -27.39
C SER A 67 -57.02 27.47 -25.96
N GLU A 68 -57.87 27.64 -24.94
CA GLU A 68 -57.46 27.55 -23.53
C GLU A 68 -57.10 26.13 -23.05
N GLN A 69 -57.76 25.08 -23.55
CA GLN A 69 -57.46 23.70 -23.14
C GLN A 69 -56.11 23.24 -23.70
N LEU A 70 -55.82 23.60 -24.96
CA LEU A 70 -54.55 23.30 -25.63
C LEU A 70 -53.36 23.95 -24.92
N ILE A 71 -53.51 25.22 -24.51
CA ILE A 71 -52.48 25.95 -23.77
C ILE A 71 -52.21 25.28 -22.41
N LYS A 72 -53.26 24.92 -21.66
CA LYS A 72 -53.12 24.23 -20.37
C LYS A 72 -52.42 22.88 -20.51
N GLN A 73 -52.78 22.09 -21.53
CA GLN A 73 -52.21 20.77 -21.76
C GLN A 73 -50.73 20.86 -22.19
N THR A 74 -50.39 21.84 -23.04
CA THR A 74 -49.02 22.12 -23.46
C THR A 74 -48.15 22.56 -22.29
N ILE A 75 -48.64 23.48 -21.45
CA ILE A 75 -47.92 23.93 -20.23
C ILE A 75 -47.67 22.76 -19.29
N PHE A 76 -48.67 21.89 -19.09
CA PHE A 76 -48.54 20.71 -18.23
C PHE A 76 -47.47 19.73 -18.74
N VAL A 77 -47.42 19.47 -20.05
CA VAL A 77 -46.41 18.59 -20.66
C VAL A 77 -45.01 19.19 -20.53
N LEU A 78 -44.86 20.51 -20.77
CA LEU A 78 -43.57 21.20 -20.67
C LEU A 78 -43.05 21.19 -19.23
N LEU A 79 -43.86 21.58 -18.24
CA LEU A 79 -43.49 21.55 -16.82
C LEU A 79 -43.07 20.15 -16.36
N ASN A 80 -43.83 19.11 -16.73
CA ASN A 80 -43.47 17.74 -16.37
C ASN A 80 -42.19 17.26 -17.07
N SER A 81 -41.94 17.72 -18.30
CA SER A 81 -40.70 17.39 -19.03
C SER A 81 -39.48 18.12 -18.46
N GLU A 82 -39.64 19.35 -18.00
CA GLU A 82 -38.58 20.18 -17.41
C GLU A 82 -38.17 19.65 -16.02
N VAL A 83 -39.15 19.36 -15.15
CA VAL A 83 -38.92 18.67 -13.86
C VAL A 83 -38.25 17.31 -14.06
N CYS A 84 -38.59 16.58 -15.13
CA CYS A 84 -37.95 15.32 -15.47
C CYS A 84 -36.49 15.49 -15.91
N ILE A 85 -36.15 16.60 -16.59
CA ILE A 85 -34.78 16.93 -17.00
C ILE A 85 -33.93 17.37 -15.81
N GLU A 86 -34.44 18.26 -14.95
CA GLU A 86 -33.76 18.72 -13.74
C GLU A 86 -33.44 17.54 -12.81
N THR A 87 -34.43 16.69 -12.54
CA THR A 87 -34.24 15.49 -11.71
C THR A 87 -33.18 14.55 -12.29
N ARG A 88 -33.13 14.40 -13.62
CA ARG A 88 -32.13 13.56 -14.29
C ARG A 88 -30.73 14.17 -14.20
N LEU A 89 -30.61 15.50 -14.29
CA LEU A 89 -29.35 16.21 -14.19
C LEU A 89 -28.78 16.17 -12.76
N GLU A 90 -29.64 16.37 -11.75
CA GLU A 90 -29.27 16.23 -10.34
C GLU A 90 -28.77 14.83 -10.02
N LYS A 91 -29.49 13.79 -10.46
CA LYS A 91 -29.05 12.39 -10.28
C LYS A 91 -27.71 12.10 -10.94
N GLN A 92 -27.43 12.69 -12.10
CA GLN A 92 -26.12 12.56 -12.76
C GLN A 92 -25.01 13.27 -11.97
N GLN A 93 -25.27 14.46 -11.44
CA GLN A 93 -24.29 15.17 -10.61
C GLN A 93 -24.02 14.43 -9.30
N GLU A 94 -25.05 13.87 -8.68
CA GLU A 94 -24.93 13.07 -7.46
C GLU A 94 -24.13 11.78 -7.72
N ALA A 95 -24.43 11.05 -8.79
CA ALA A 95 -23.66 9.87 -9.20
C ALA A 95 -22.19 10.20 -9.44
N TYR A 96 -21.89 11.32 -10.09
CA TYR A 96 -20.52 11.79 -10.29
C TYR A 96 -19.80 12.10 -8.97
N ARG A 97 -20.48 12.75 -8.02
CA ARG A 97 -19.91 13.02 -6.69
C ARG A 97 -19.62 11.73 -5.92
N LEU A 98 -20.54 10.78 -5.95
CA LEU A 98 -20.38 9.47 -5.29
C LEU A 98 -19.23 8.67 -5.89
N GLU A 99 -19.13 8.60 -7.22
CA GLU A 99 -18.02 7.92 -7.90
C GLU A 99 -16.66 8.51 -7.51
N LYS A 100 -16.57 9.84 -7.43
CA LYS A 100 -15.34 10.53 -7.01
C LYS A 100 -14.95 10.20 -5.57
N LEU A 101 -15.92 10.19 -4.65
CA LEU A 101 -15.69 9.82 -3.26
C LEU A 101 -15.25 8.36 -3.11
N GLN A 102 -15.88 7.45 -3.86
CA GLN A 102 -15.53 6.05 -3.84
C GLN A 102 -14.09 5.81 -4.32
N LYS A 103 -13.68 6.44 -5.43
CA LYS A 103 -12.29 6.36 -5.92
C LYS A 103 -11.28 6.88 -4.89
N GLN A 104 -11.63 7.96 -4.18
CA GLN A 104 -10.77 8.47 -3.11
C GLN A 104 -10.67 7.49 -1.93
N ALA A 105 -11.80 6.91 -1.51
CA ALA A 105 -11.81 5.93 -0.43
C ALA A 105 -11.02 4.65 -0.79
N GLU A 106 -11.18 4.14 -2.02
CA GLU A 106 -10.42 3.01 -2.54
C GLU A 106 -8.92 3.32 -2.58
N GLN A 107 -8.52 4.52 -3.00
CA GLN A 107 -7.11 4.92 -3.00
C GLN A 107 -6.54 4.95 -1.58
N VAL A 108 -7.23 5.58 -0.62
CA VAL A 108 -6.79 5.65 0.78
C VAL A 108 -6.67 4.25 1.38
N GLN A 109 -7.63 3.37 1.09
CA GLN A 109 -7.58 1.99 1.57
C GLN A 109 -6.40 1.23 0.95
N ASN A 110 -6.15 1.40 -0.35
CA ASN A 110 -5.02 0.77 -1.03
C ASN A 110 -3.68 1.29 -0.50
N ASP A 111 -3.57 2.58 -0.21
CA ASP A 111 -2.36 3.18 0.37
C ASP A 111 -2.13 2.65 1.79
N LYS A 112 -3.20 2.53 2.59
CA LYS A 112 -3.14 1.96 3.94
C LYS A 112 -2.65 0.51 3.91
N VAL A 113 -3.23 -0.31 3.02
CA VAL A 113 -2.84 -1.72 2.87
C VAL A 113 -1.38 -1.85 2.44
N GLN A 114 -0.90 -0.98 1.53
CA GLN A 114 0.52 -0.98 1.14
C GLN A 114 1.44 -0.63 2.31
N VAL A 115 1.07 0.34 3.14
CA VAL A 115 1.86 0.70 4.34
C VAL A 115 1.85 -0.43 5.36
N GLU A 116 0.70 -1.06 5.62
CA GLU A 116 0.58 -2.21 6.53
C GLU A 116 1.44 -3.39 6.03
N GLN A 117 1.41 -3.71 4.73
CA GLN A 117 2.28 -4.74 4.14
C GLN A 117 3.77 -4.43 4.28
N LEU A 118 4.17 -3.16 4.14
CA LEU A 118 5.57 -2.76 4.34
C LEU A 118 5.98 -2.90 5.81
N LEU A 119 5.09 -2.56 6.74
CA LEU A 119 5.34 -2.72 8.18
C LEU A 119 5.50 -4.20 8.56
N ASP A 120 4.64 -5.08 8.04
CA ASP A 120 4.71 -6.52 8.29
C ASP A 120 6.05 -7.14 7.84
N VAL A 121 6.69 -6.57 6.82
CA VAL A 121 8.02 -7.01 6.35
C VAL A 121 9.14 -6.40 7.18
N LEU A 122 9.03 -5.13 7.58
CA LEU A 122 10.09 -4.41 8.27
C LEU A 122 10.18 -4.75 9.76
N GLU A 123 9.04 -4.97 10.42
CA GLU A 123 8.97 -5.30 11.85
C GLU A 123 9.83 -6.51 12.24
N PRO A 124 9.73 -7.68 11.57
CA PRO A 124 10.59 -8.82 11.91
C PRO A 124 12.07 -8.58 11.62
N ILE A 125 12.40 -7.77 10.61
CA ILE A 125 13.79 -7.41 10.29
C ILE A 125 14.37 -6.52 11.41
N PHE A 126 13.59 -5.54 11.85
CA PHE A 126 13.98 -4.67 12.94
C PHE A 126 14.17 -5.47 14.23
N GLU A 127 13.21 -6.34 14.56
CA GLU A 127 13.29 -7.18 15.74
C GLU A 127 14.51 -8.11 15.68
N GLN A 128 14.76 -8.75 14.53
CA GLN A 128 15.95 -9.58 14.35
C GLN A 128 17.24 -8.78 14.58
N HIS A 129 17.39 -7.61 13.97
CA HIS A 129 18.58 -6.77 14.16
C HIS A 129 18.72 -6.24 15.58
N TYR A 130 17.60 -5.91 16.23
CA TYR A 130 17.59 -5.48 17.62
C TYR A 130 18.06 -6.61 18.54
N GLN A 131 17.55 -7.82 18.35
CA GLN A 131 17.99 -8.99 19.10
C GLN A 131 19.45 -9.35 18.81
N GLU A 132 19.91 -9.26 17.56
CA GLU A 132 21.33 -9.42 17.21
C GLU A 132 22.21 -8.38 17.91
N PHE A 133 21.74 -7.16 18.11
CA PHE A 133 22.47 -6.13 18.83
C PHE A 133 22.52 -6.42 20.34
N GLN A 134 21.37 -6.75 20.96
CA GLN A 134 21.29 -7.01 22.39
C GLN A 134 22.02 -8.29 22.83
N ASN A 135 22.06 -9.30 21.97
CA ASN A 135 22.70 -10.58 22.28
C ASN A 135 24.22 -10.59 22.08
N LYS A 136 24.81 -9.53 21.50
CA LYS A 136 26.26 -9.44 21.37
C LYS A 136 26.91 -9.29 22.75
N THR A 137 27.90 -10.12 23.01
CA THR A 137 28.76 -10.00 24.18
C THR A 137 29.57 -8.71 24.12
N ILE A 138 30.05 -8.24 25.27
CA ILE A 138 30.91 -7.04 25.32
C ILE A 138 32.13 -7.24 24.42
N SER A 139 32.77 -8.41 24.48
CA SER A 139 33.91 -8.76 23.62
C SER A 139 33.63 -8.65 22.14
N GLU A 140 32.42 -9.02 21.67
CA GLU A 140 32.04 -8.88 20.26
C GLU A 140 31.83 -7.42 19.87
N ARG A 141 31.17 -6.63 20.72
CA ARG A 141 30.93 -5.20 20.46
C ARG A 141 32.22 -4.40 20.43
N VAL A 142 33.21 -4.77 21.24
CA VAL A 142 34.50 -4.05 21.32
C VAL A 142 35.57 -4.58 20.37
N LYS A 143 35.27 -5.62 19.60
CA LYS A 143 36.26 -6.30 18.75
C LYS A 143 36.94 -5.36 17.76
N ASN A 144 36.18 -4.42 17.18
CA ASN A 144 36.69 -3.47 16.19
C ASN A 144 37.43 -2.28 16.83
N ALA A 145 37.18 -2.02 18.11
CA ALA A 145 37.86 -0.98 18.88
C ALA A 145 39.26 -1.40 19.35
N ASN A 146 39.56 -2.69 19.36
CA ASN A 146 40.87 -3.21 19.75
C ASN A 146 41.84 -3.23 18.56
N ILE A 147 42.71 -2.23 18.49
CA ILE A 147 43.67 -2.02 17.41
C ILE A 147 45.06 -2.48 17.84
N ASN A 148 45.64 -3.43 17.11
CA ASN A 148 47.03 -3.83 17.32
C ASN A 148 47.97 -2.70 16.87
N ILE A 149 48.77 -2.18 17.80
CA ILE A 149 49.88 -1.28 17.50
C ILE A 149 51.06 -2.14 17.04
N VAL A 150 51.53 -1.89 15.82
CA VAL A 150 52.72 -2.54 15.27
C VAL A 150 53.87 -1.54 15.20
N ASN A 151 55.08 -1.98 15.55
CA ASN A 151 56.26 -1.16 15.33
C ASN A 151 56.50 -0.99 13.83
N TYR A 152 56.79 0.25 13.41
CA TYR A 152 57.33 0.47 12.08
C TYR A 152 58.73 -0.14 12.03
N THR A 153 58.90 -1.13 11.18
CA THR A 153 60.19 -1.62 10.72
C THR A 153 61.07 -0.43 10.33
N LYS A 154 62.12 -0.16 11.12
CA LYS A 154 63.18 0.78 10.71
C LYS A 154 63.78 0.28 9.39
N ILE A 155 64.07 1.20 8.47
CA ILE A 155 64.70 0.94 7.17
C ILE A 155 65.92 0.03 7.40
N GLY A 156 65.80 -1.26 7.04
CA GLY A 156 66.86 -2.26 7.27
C GLY A 156 66.41 -3.70 7.63
N GLN A 157 65.14 -3.97 7.99
CA GLN A 157 64.72 -5.38 8.18
C GLN A 157 64.60 -6.13 6.85
N GLN A 158 65.08 -7.36 6.83
CA GLN A 158 65.03 -8.24 5.66
C GLN A 158 63.59 -8.56 5.25
N GLN A 159 63.37 -8.60 3.94
CA GLN A 159 62.09 -8.85 3.29
C GLN A 159 61.50 -10.20 3.78
N GLY A 160 60.44 -10.14 4.61
CA GLY A 160 59.77 -11.34 5.14
C GLY A 160 59.58 -11.39 6.67
N GLN A 161 60.21 -10.49 7.45
CA GLN A 161 59.93 -10.40 8.88
C GLN A 161 58.59 -9.68 9.12
N LYS A 162 57.61 -10.42 9.68
CA LYS A 162 56.27 -9.90 10.00
C LYS A 162 56.37 -8.71 10.97
N LYS A 163 55.56 -7.69 10.72
CA LYS A 163 55.37 -6.55 11.63
C LYS A 163 55.04 -7.09 13.04
N GLN A 164 55.91 -6.84 14.00
CA GLN A 164 55.72 -7.31 15.37
C GLN A 164 54.69 -6.41 16.06
N VAL A 165 53.59 -7.00 16.54
CA VAL A 165 52.64 -6.31 17.43
C VAL A 165 53.40 -5.94 18.70
N THR A 166 53.44 -4.64 19.00
CA THR A 166 54.18 -4.04 20.11
C THR A 166 53.25 -3.64 21.25
N GLY A 167 51.95 -3.50 20.98
CA GLY A 167 50.94 -3.25 21.98
C GLY A 167 49.54 -3.26 21.36
N ASN A 168 48.54 -3.03 22.21
CA ASN A 168 47.15 -2.93 21.79
C ASN A 168 46.62 -1.56 22.24
N LEU A 169 45.93 -0.86 21.33
CA LEU A 169 45.21 0.36 21.58
C LEU A 169 43.72 0.05 21.60
N PHE A 170 43.01 0.60 22.56
CA PHE A 170 41.55 0.50 22.60
C PHE A 170 40.94 1.85 22.25
N ASP A 171 40.36 1.96 21.07
CA ASP A 171 39.74 3.19 20.58
C ASP A 171 38.22 3.15 20.80
N LEU A 172 37.79 3.81 21.88
CA LEU A 172 36.37 3.91 22.23
C LEU A 172 35.54 4.61 21.15
N THR A 173 36.14 5.42 20.27
CA THR A 173 35.40 6.09 19.19
C THR A 173 34.93 5.13 18.10
N LEU A 174 35.52 3.93 18.04
CA LEU A 174 35.14 2.85 17.12
C LEU A 174 34.09 1.90 17.71
N VAL A 175 33.68 2.11 18.95
CA VAL A 175 32.59 1.35 19.56
C VAL A 175 31.28 1.95 19.07
N GLU A 176 30.51 1.17 18.30
CA GLU A 176 29.20 1.59 17.76
C GLU A 176 28.15 1.78 18.88
N ASP A 177 28.36 1.14 20.03
CA ASP A 177 27.45 1.16 21.16
C ASP A 177 27.74 2.32 22.13
N GLY A 178 26.81 3.29 22.19
CA GLY A 178 26.86 4.41 23.14
C GLY A 178 26.61 4.01 24.61
N ASN A 179 26.27 2.74 24.87
CA ASN A 179 25.99 2.23 26.21
C ASN A 179 27.22 1.59 26.87
N LEU A 180 28.42 1.67 26.29
CA LEU A 180 29.61 1.12 26.93
C LEU A 180 30.15 2.07 28.02
N CYS A 181 30.26 1.58 29.26
CA CYS A 181 30.98 2.22 30.35
C CYS A 181 32.36 1.59 30.55
N VAL A 182 33.32 2.41 30.99
CA VAL A 182 34.64 1.95 31.45
C VAL A 182 34.75 2.27 32.94
N ILE A 183 35.03 1.26 33.73
CA ILE A 183 35.38 1.40 35.15
C ILE A 183 36.88 1.14 35.25
N ASP A 184 37.61 2.14 35.72
CA ASP A 184 39.05 2.05 35.95
C ASP A 184 39.32 1.73 37.43
N PHE A 185 40.04 0.64 37.67
CA PHE A 185 40.50 0.22 38.98
C PHE A 185 41.99 0.53 39.10
N ASP A 186 42.27 1.68 39.71
CA ASP A 186 43.61 2.08 40.10
C ASP A 186 44.09 1.27 41.31
N ILE A 187 45.01 0.34 41.07
CA ILE A 187 45.67 -0.44 42.11
C ILE A 187 46.99 0.25 42.47
N ASN A 188 47.31 0.32 43.77
CA ASN A 188 48.57 0.92 44.21
C ASN A 188 49.77 0.20 43.58
N HIS A 189 50.50 0.91 42.73
CA HIS A 189 51.65 0.41 41.99
C HIS A 189 52.91 0.22 42.84
N GLU A 190 52.92 0.69 44.09
CA GLU A 190 53.98 0.44 45.06
C GLU A 190 53.94 -1.00 45.61
N LEU A 191 52.83 -1.71 45.43
CA LEU A 191 52.69 -3.10 45.85
C LEU A 191 53.55 -4.04 44.97
N PRO A 192 54.01 -5.18 45.52
CA PRO A 192 54.63 -6.22 44.72
C PRO A 192 53.69 -6.70 43.61
N LYS A 193 54.24 -7.04 42.45
CA LYS A 193 53.46 -7.49 41.28
C LYS A 193 52.50 -8.65 41.60
N GLU A 194 52.95 -9.61 42.40
CA GLU A 194 52.12 -10.74 42.86
C GLU A 194 50.87 -10.29 43.62
N LYS A 195 51.00 -9.26 44.47
CA LYS A 195 49.87 -8.67 45.21
C LYS A 195 48.93 -7.89 44.31
N ILE A 196 49.47 -7.17 43.32
CA ILE A 196 48.68 -6.47 42.31
C ILE A 196 47.85 -7.48 41.49
N ASP A 197 48.47 -8.58 41.07
CA ASP A 197 47.79 -9.66 40.33
C ASP A 197 46.72 -10.37 41.20
N GLU A 198 47.00 -10.61 42.49
CA GLU A 198 46.03 -11.16 43.46
C GLU A 198 44.80 -10.26 43.63
N ILE A 199 45.00 -8.95 43.81
CA ILE A 199 43.92 -7.98 43.92
C ILE A 199 43.10 -7.93 42.63
N SER A 200 43.77 -7.89 41.47
CA SER A 200 43.13 -7.88 40.16
C SER A 200 42.25 -9.12 39.97
N GLN A 201 42.76 -10.30 40.30
CA GLN A 201 42.01 -11.56 40.15
C GLN A 201 40.81 -11.61 41.10
N ASN A 202 40.96 -11.13 42.33
CA ASN A 202 39.87 -11.05 43.29
C ASN A 202 38.72 -10.13 42.82
N ILE A 203 39.05 -9.00 42.17
CA ILE A 203 38.04 -8.11 41.56
C ILE A 203 37.30 -8.83 40.44
N ILE A 204 38.03 -9.53 39.57
CA ILE A 204 37.46 -10.29 38.44
C ILE A 204 36.52 -11.39 38.92
N ASP A 205 36.95 -12.17 39.91
CA ASP A 205 36.22 -13.37 40.34
C ASP A 205 35.00 -13.03 41.23
N ASN A 206 35.09 -11.98 42.06
CA ASN A 206 34.10 -11.71 43.10
C ASN A 206 33.28 -10.44 42.90
N MET A 207 33.77 -9.45 42.15
CA MET A 207 33.09 -8.14 42.01
C MET A 207 32.48 -7.90 40.63
N LEU A 208 33.03 -8.51 39.58
CA LEU A 208 32.60 -8.24 38.21
C LEU A 208 31.62 -9.32 37.72
N PRO A 209 30.52 -8.93 37.04
CA PRO A 209 29.64 -9.89 36.40
C PRO A 209 30.34 -10.63 35.26
N ILE A 210 29.87 -11.85 34.95
CA ILE A 210 30.47 -12.76 33.97
C ILE A 210 30.58 -12.14 32.56
N ASN A 211 29.67 -11.22 32.21
CA ASN A 211 29.61 -10.57 30.90
C ASN A 211 30.27 -9.18 30.90
N VAL A 212 31.51 -9.07 31.41
CA VAL A 212 32.30 -7.84 31.42
C VAL A 212 33.52 -7.99 30.52
N GLY A 213 33.84 -6.97 29.73
CA GLY A 213 35.11 -6.92 28.99
C GLY A 213 36.25 -6.51 29.93
N LEU A 214 37.39 -7.19 29.89
CA LEU A 214 38.51 -6.94 30.82
C LEU A 214 39.79 -6.62 30.08
N VAL A 215 40.50 -5.57 30.52
CA VAL A 215 41.84 -5.22 30.01
C VAL A 215 42.75 -4.86 31.19
N LYS A 216 43.92 -5.52 31.30
CA LYS A 216 44.97 -5.12 32.26
C LYS A 216 45.69 -3.87 31.77
N THR A 217 45.92 -2.91 32.66
CA THR A 217 46.66 -1.68 32.34
C THR A 217 48.16 -1.87 32.49
N ALA A 218 48.97 -0.93 31.97
CA ALA A 218 50.43 -1.03 31.95
C ALA A 218 51.07 -1.16 33.36
N ASN A 219 50.42 -0.60 34.39
CA ASN A 219 50.90 -0.63 35.77
C ASN A 219 50.23 -1.72 36.62
N GLY A 220 49.50 -2.64 36.00
CA GLY A 220 48.81 -3.73 36.69
C GLY A 220 47.45 -3.37 37.29
N GLY A 221 46.92 -2.18 37.00
CA GLY A 221 45.51 -1.86 37.23
C GLY A 221 44.58 -2.61 36.26
N LEU A 222 43.27 -2.34 36.37
CA LEU A 222 42.25 -3.07 35.62
C LEU A 222 41.21 -2.12 35.03
N HIS A 223 40.95 -2.23 33.72
CA HIS A 223 39.78 -1.63 33.08
C HIS A 223 38.70 -2.69 32.90
N ALA A 224 37.50 -2.39 33.41
CA ALA A 224 36.29 -3.18 33.19
C ALA A 224 35.34 -2.43 32.27
N TYR A 225 34.96 -3.08 31.16
CA TYR A 225 34.02 -2.57 30.18
C TYR A 225 32.64 -3.18 30.45
N CYS A 226 31.66 -2.33 30.70
CA CYS A 226 30.32 -2.70 31.16
C CYS A 226 29.22 -2.02 30.35
N ASN A 227 27.97 -2.45 30.50
CA ASN A 227 26.83 -1.68 30.00
C ASN A 227 26.45 -0.59 31.00
N ARG A 228 26.16 0.60 30.48
CA ARG A 228 25.54 1.69 31.21
C ARG A 228 24.10 1.29 31.52
N SER A 229 23.87 0.88 32.76
CA SER A 229 22.54 0.69 33.36
C SER A 229 21.81 2.01 33.53
#